data_AF-A0ABD2QH59-F1
#
_entry.id   AF-A0ABD2QH59-F1
#
_cell.length_a   1.000
_cell.length_b   1.000
_cell.length_c   1.000
_cell.angle_alpha   90.00
_cell.angle_beta   90.00
_cell.angle_gamma   90.00
#
_symmetry.space_group_name_H-M   'P 1'
#
loop_
_entity.id
_entity.type
_entity.pdbx_description
1 polymer ?
#
loop_
_entity_poly.entity_id
_entity_poly.type
_entity_poly.pdbx_seq_one_letter_code
_entity_poly.pdbx_strand_id
1 'polypeptide(L)'
;MFRRLLFAATEPLLLVGLCLNHTERTLYFVDALQSRILSMSYANFFDSDSLGFMQPTQLIHLPQRSLFGLAIIDDALFVSDLTENQLLRVHRLGQSDVQVIHTENSNRQLNSLVSYDAALPCESRDSFTPTNREKSFLWQNINDNK
;
A
#
# COMPACT_ATOMS: atom_id res chain seq x y z
N MET A 1 11.51 -25.02 0.30
CA MET A 1 12.59 -24.31 -0.42
C MET A 1 12.23 -22.83 -0.45
N PHE A 2 12.98 -21.96 0.22
CA PHE A 2 12.70 -20.52 0.20
C PHE A 2 13.35 -19.89 -1.04
N ARG A 3 12.55 -19.28 -1.91
CA ARG A 3 13.05 -18.48 -3.04
C ARG A 3 13.26 -17.05 -2.58
N ARG A 4 14.43 -16.47 -2.84
CA ARG A 4 14.74 -15.06 -2.55
C ARG A 4 14.17 -14.20 -3.68
N LEU A 5 13.40 -13.15 -3.36
CA LEU A 5 13.15 -12.07 -4.30
C LEU A 5 14.45 -11.28 -4.49
N LEU A 6 14.89 -11.16 -5.74
CA LEU A 6 15.96 -10.26 -6.13
C LEU A 6 15.36 -9.20 -7.04
N PHE A 7 15.41 -7.94 -6.58
CA PHE A 7 15.06 -6.80 -7.40
C PHE A 7 16.25 -6.45 -8.28
N ALA A 8 16.05 -6.42 -9.59
CA ALA A 8 17.01 -5.81 -10.51
C ALA A 8 16.84 -4.28 -10.43
N ALA A 9 17.30 -3.68 -9.32
CA ALA A 9 17.29 -2.24 -9.14
C ALA A 9 18.67 -1.68 -9.51
N THR A 10 18.70 -0.73 -10.43
CA THR A 10 19.91 0.03 -10.77
C THR A 10 20.22 1.11 -9.74
N GLU A 11 19.31 1.33 -8.79
CA GLU A 11 19.33 2.39 -7.79
C GLU A 11 18.91 1.83 -6.42
N PRO A 12 19.36 2.43 -5.30
CA PRO A 12 18.92 2.02 -3.97
C PRO A 12 17.42 2.23 -3.79
N LEU A 13 16.75 1.23 -3.21
CA LEU A 13 15.32 1.26 -2.88
C LEU A 13 15.15 1.18 -1.37
N LEU A 14 14.22 1.97 -0.81
CA LEU A 14 13.73 1.77 0.56
C LEU A 14 12.27 1.38 0.49
N LEU A 15 12.03 0.06 0.53
CA LEU A 15 10.71 -0.50 0.42
C LEU A 15 9.96 -0.38 1.74
N VAL A 16 8.89 0.40 1.75
CA VAL A 16 7.93 0.52 2.85
C VAL A 16 6.52 0.34 2.31
N GLY A 17 5.54 0.13 3.19
CA GLY A 17 4.13 0.03 2.83
C GLY A 17 3.87 -0.99 1.72
N LEU A 18 3.69 -2.27 2.08
CA LEU A 18 3.51 -3.35 1.11
C LEU A 18 2.07 -3.84 1.14
N CYS A 19 1.44 -3.94 -0.02
CA CYS A 19 0.13 -4.59 -0.16
C CYS A 19 0.07 -5.49 -1.39
N LEU A 20 -0.83 -6.48 -1.35
CA LEU A 20 -0.97 -7.52 -2.36
C LEU A 20 -2.38 -7.49 -2.93
N ASN A 21 -2.49 -7.51 -4.26
CA ASN A 21 -3.72 -7.87 -4.97
C ASN A 21 -3.60 -9.31 -5.46
N HIS A 22 -4.32 -10.22 -4.82
CA HIS A 22 -4.30 -11.65 -5.14
C HIS A 22 -4.97 -11.98 -6.47
N THR A 23 -6.04 -11.27 -6.81
CA THR A 23 -6.79 -11.47 -8.06
C THR A 23 -5.92 -11.13 -9.27
N GLU A 24 -5.19 -10.02 -9.21
CA GLU A 24 -4.33 -9.55 -10.31
C GLU A 24 -2.90 -10.13 -10.24
N ARG A 25 -2.57 -10.82 -9.15
CA ARG A 25 -1.20 -11.26 -8.85
C ARG A 25 -0.19 -10.10 -8.91
N THR A 26 -0.55 -8.98 -8.30
CA THR A 26 0.25 -7.75 -8.29
C THR A 26 0.63 -7.37 -6.87
N LEU A 27 1.91 -7.07 -6.66
CA LEU A 27 2.45 -6.47 -5.45
C LEU A 27 2.54 -4.97 -5.66
N TYR A 28 2.10 -4.17 -4.69
CA TYR A 28 2.33 -2.73 -4.66
C TYR A 28 3.17 -2.38 -3.44
N PHE A 29 4.03 -1.39 -3.62
CA PHE A 29 4.89 -0.93 -2.54
C PHE A 29 5.34 0.51 -2.75
N VAL A 30 5.74 1.15 -1.65
CA VAL A 30 6.31 2.50 -1.66
C VAL A 30 7.82 2.41 -1.66
N ASP A 31 8.46 3.16 -2.55
CA ASP A 31 9.89 3.48 -2.46
C ASP A 31 10.03 4.84 -1.75
N ALA A 32 10.32 4.79 -0.45
CA ALA A 32 10.36 5.97 0.40
C ALA A 32 11.54 6.89 0.10
N LEU A 33 12.62 6.38 -0.50
CA LEU A 33 13.76 7.22 -0.89
C LEU A 33 13.41 8.15 -2.06
N GLN A 34 12.58 7.65 -2.98
CA GLN A 34 12.22 8.36 -4.21
C GLN A 34 10.77 8.84 -4.21
N SER A 35 10.05 8.71 -3.10
CA SER A 35 8.66 9.18 -2.93
C SER A 35 7.73 8.72 -4.06
N ARG A 36 7.82 7.44 -4.43
CA ARG A 36 7.05 6.85 -5.53
C ARG A 36 6.34 5.57 -5.10
N ILE A 37 5.22 5.27 -5.73
CA ILE A 37 4.53 3.98 -5.59
C ILE A 37 4.86 3.16 -6.82
N LEU A 38 5.28 1.93 -6.55
CA LEU A 38 5.67 0.95 -7.54
C LEU A 38 4.70 -0.22 -7.51
N SER A 39 4.59 -0.91 -8.63
CA SER A 39 3.86 -2.17 -8.77
C SER A 39 4.70 -3.22 -9.45
N MET A 40 4.38 -4.48 -9.22
CA MET A 40 5.12 -5.60 -9.80
C MET A 40 4.24 -6.83 -9.87
N SER A 41 4.16 -7.44 -11.05
CA SER A 41 3.47 -8.73 -11.18
C SER A 41 4.33 -9.85 -10.56
N TYR A 42 3.71 -10.68 -9.73
CA TYR A 42 4.31 -11.91 -9.20
C TYR A 42 3.70 -13.16 -9.84
N ALA A 43 2.95 -13.02 -10.94
CA ALA A 43 2.23 -14.12 -11.59
C ALA A 43 3.16 -15.30 -11.96
N ASN A 44 4.38 -14.99 -12.40
CA ASN A 44 5.36 -15.98 -12.85
C ASN A 44 6.44 -16.28 -11.80
N PHE A 45 6.34 -15.72 -10.59
CA PHE A 45 7.39 -15.85 -9.58
C PHE A 45 7.53 -17.29 -9.05
N PHE A 46 6.42 -18.04 -9.07
CA PHE A 46 6.36 -19.41 -8.60
C PHE A 46 6.60 -20.45 -9.68
N ASP A 47 6.68 -20.05 -10.96
CA ASP A 47 7.04 -21.00 -12.02
C ASP A 47 8.49 -21.43 -11.88
N SER A 48 8.72 -22.74 -11.97
CA SER A 48 9.95 -23.39 -11.52
C SER A 48 11.19 -22.97 -12.31
N ASP A 49 10.99 -22.51 -13.55
CA ASP A 49 12.04 -22.47 -14.57
C ASP A 49 12.58 -21.06 -14.84
N SER A 50 11.95 -20.02 -14.28
CA SER A 50 12.39 -18.63 -14.41
C SER A 50 13.01 -18.10 -13.12
N LEU A 51 14.33 -17.92 -13.11
CA LEU A 51 15.00 -16.93 -12.26
C LEU A 51 14.62 -15.54 -12.79
N GLY A 52 13.34 -15.19 -12.68
CA GLY A 52 12.78 -13.98 -13.24
C GLY A 52 13.28 -12.78 -12.45
N PHE A 53 14.12 -11.95 -13.07
CA PHE A 53 14.33 -10.59 -12.60
C PHE A 53 13.00 -9.86 -12.72
N MET A 54 12.45 -9.45 -11.58
CA MET A 54 11.24 -8.65 -11.60
C MET A 54 11.62 -7.18 -11.69
N GLN A 55 10.99 -6.48 -12.63
CA GLN A 55 11.15 -5.05 -12.80
C GLN A 55 9.91 -4.34 -12.26
N PRO A 56 10.05 -3.51 -11.21
CA PRO A 56 8.97 -2.68 -10.73
C PRO A 56 8.53 -1.68 -11.80
N THR A 57 7.22 -1.51 -11.96
CA THR A 57 6.61 -0.48 -12.78
C THR A 57 6.21 0.69 -11.88
N GLN A 58 6.67 1.90 -12.21
CA GLN A 58 6.27 3.10 -11.49
C GLN A 58 4.81 3.46 -11.82
N LEU A 59 3.98 3.55 -10.78
CA LEU A 59 2.59 3.99 -10.92
C LEU A 59 2.46 5.49 -10.72
N ILE A 60 3.09 6.00 -9.68
CA ILE A 60 3.04 7.42 -9.35
C ILE A 60 4.34 7.87 -8.71
N HIS A 61 4.70 9.13 -8.96
CA HIS A 61 5.84 9.81 -8.36
C HIS A 61 5.36 11.11 -7.74
N LEU A 62 5.52 11.25 -6.42
CA LEU A 62 5.10 12.39 -5.64
C LEU A 62 6.33 13.03 -5.01
N PRO A 63 7.10 13.82 -5.78
CA PRO A 63 8.33 14.41 -5.28
C PRO A 63 8.04 15.23 -4.01
N GLN A 64 8.99 15.21 -3.07
CA GLN A 64 8.94 15.95 -1.80
C GLN A 64 7.94 15.43 -0.75
N ARG A 65 7.24 14.32 -1.00
CA ARG A 65 6.37 13.66 -0.01
C ARG A 65 7.08 12.52 0.70
N SER A 66 6.77 12.31 1.98
CA SER A 66 7.32 11.20 2.77
C SER A 66 6.27 10.10 2.85
N LEU A 67 6.18 9.32 1.78
CA LEU A 67 5.21 8.23 1.67
C LEU A 67 5.65 7.05 2.56
N PHE A 68 4.71 6.42 3.29
CA PHE A 68 5.04 5.32 4.19
C PHE A 68 4.08 4.14 4.13
N GLY A 69 2.88 4.25 4.71
CA GLY A 69 1.89 3.18 4.74
C GLY A 69 1.24 3.02 3.37
N LEU A 70 0.87 1.79 3.00
CA LEU A 70 0.15 1.51 1.76
C LEU A 70 -0.92 0.44 2.01
N ALA A 71 -2.12 0.69 1.52
CA ALA A 71 -3.21 -0.27 1.51
C ALA A 71 -3.90 -0.27 0.13
N ILE A 72 -4.52 -1.38 -0.22
CA ILE A 72 -5.37 -1.50 -1.41
C ILE A 72 -6.80 -1.78 -0.95
N ILE A 73 -7.75 -1.03 -1.51
CA ILE A 73 -9.19 -1.24 -1.34
C ILE A 73 -9.81 -1.04 -2.71
N ASP A 74 -10.50 -2.06 -3.21
CA ASP A 74 -11.12 -2.07 -4.53
C ASP A 74 -10.14 -1.67 -5.66
N ASP A 75 -10.41 -0.55 -6.34
CA ASP A 75 -9.67 -0.02 -7.47
C ASP A 75 -8.63 1.05 -7.08
N ALA A 76 -8.45 1.31 -5.79
CA ALA A 76 -7.64 2.41 -5.29
C ALA A 76 -6.54 1.96 -4.32
N LEU A 77 -5.43 2.70 -4.37
CA LEU A 77 -4.33 2.62 -3.41
C LEU A 77 -4.48 3.76 -2.42
N PHE A 78 -4.37 3.45 -1.14
CA PHE A 78 -4.36 4.42 -0.05
C PHE A 78 -2.97 4.49 0.53
N VAL A 79 -2.37 5.68 0.55
CA VAL A 79 -0.99 5.90 1.01
C VAL A 79 -0.94 6.98 2.08
N SER A 80 -0.18 6.75 3.15
CA SER A 80 0.06 7.79 4.14
C SER A 80 1.24 8.67 3.74
N ASP A 81 1.06 9.97 3.82
CA ASP A 81 2.10 10.99 3.63
C ASP A 81 2.45 11.61 4.98
N LEU A 82 3.66 11.33 5.45
CA LEU A 82 4.19 11.82 6.72
C LEU A 82 4.64 13.28 6.66
N THR A 83 4.87 13.84 5.47
CA THR A 83 5.26 15.26 5.32
C THR A 83 4.09 16.16 5.70
N GLU A 84 2.92 15.84 5.15
CA GLU A 84 1.70 16.65 5.30
C GLU A 84 0.69 16.04 6.30
N ASN A 85 1.03 14.91 6.93
CA ASN A 85 0.12 14.13 7.77
C ASN A 85 -1.22 13.81 7.07
N GLN A 86 -1.13 13.39 5.80
CA GLN A 86 -2.29 13.13 4.94
C GLN A 86 -2.49 11.65 4.65
N LEU A 87 -3.75 11.27 4.44
CA LEU A 87 -4.11 10.04 3.75
C LEU A 87 -4.49 10.38 2.31
N LEU A 88 -3.73 9.85 1.36
CA LEU A 88 -3.96 10.06 -0.06
C LEU A 88 -4.60 8.82 -0.66
N ARG A 89 -5.55 9.02 -1.58
CA ARG A 89 -6.08 8.01 -2.49
C ARG A 89 -5.48 8.21 -3.86
N VAL A 90 -4.97 7.14 -4.45
CA VAL A 90 -4.35 7.11 -5.77
C VAL A 90 -5.03 6.02 -6.59
N HIS A 91 -5.36 6.32 -7.84
CA HIS A 91 -5.90 5.31 -8.74
C HIS A 91 -4.83 4.26 -9.10
N ARG A 92 -5.11 2.97 -8.90
CA ARG A 92 -4.10 1.91 -9.05
C ARG A 92 -3.56 1.73 -10.47
N LEU A 93 -4.31 2.20 -11.49
CA LEU A 93 -3.90 2.17 -12.89
C LEU A 93 -2.95 3.33 -13.29
N GLY A 94 -2.39 4.05 -12.32
CA GLY A 94 -1.38 5.09 -12.58
C GLY A 94 -1.95 6.36 -13.22
N GLN A 95 -3.26 6.59 -13.11
CA GLN A 95 -3.83 7.88 -13.47
C GLN A 95 -3.39 8.90 -12.40
N SER A 96 -2.96 10.09 -12.83
CA SER A 96 -2.42 11.16 -11.96
C SER A 96 -3.46 11.79 -11.01
N ASP A 97 -4.57 11.11 -10.75
CA ASP A 97 -5.61 11.55 -9.82
C ASP A 97 -5.22 11.14 -8.41
N VAL A 98 -4.66 12.11 -7.67
CA VAL A 98 -4.31 11.99 -6.27
C VAL A 98 -5.31 12.83 -5.48
N GLN A 99 -6.06 12.17 -4.61
CA GLN A 99 -7.08 12.81 -3.80
C GLN A 99 -6.68 12.74 -2.34
N VAL A 100 -6.75 13.87 -1.63
CA VAL A 100 -6.59 13.90 -0.19
C VAL A 100 -7.90 13.44 0.43
N ILE A 101 -7.87 12.33 1.17
CA ILE A 101 -9.04 11.76 1.84
C ILE A 101 -9.14 12.23 3.28
N HIS A 102 -7.99 12.39 3.95
CA HIS A 102 -7.92 12.82 5.33
C HIS A 102 -6.66 13.63 5.58
N THR A 103 -6.74 14.60 6.49
CA THR A 103 -5.61 15.37 6.99
C THR A 103 -5.64 15.33 8.51
N GLU A 104 -4.57 14.83 9.12
CA GLU A 104 -4.45 14.76 10.57
C GLU A 104 -3.75 16.01 11.12
N ASN A 105 -4.52 16.90 11.75
CA ASN A 105 -3.99 18.15 12.32
C ASN A 105 -3.27 17.97 13.67
N SER A 106 -3.24 16.74 14.21
CA SER A 106 -2.50 16.46 15.44
C SER A 106 -1.04 16.11 15.13
N ASN A 107 -0.13 16.34 16.09
CA ASN A 107 1.28 15.92 15.99
C ASN A 107 1.47 14.38 15.96
N ARG A 108 0.41 13.60 15.73
CA ARG A 108 0.48 12.14 15.60
C ARG A 108 0.73 11.80 14.14
N GLN A 109 1.82 11.10 13.88
CA GLN A 109 2.14 10.64 12.53
C GLN A 109 1.29 9.42 12.15
N LEU A 110 0.82 9.39 10.91
CA LEU A 110 0.10 8.26 10.31
C LEU A 110 1.08 7.15 9.91
N ASN A 111 1.57 6.42 10.91
CA ASN A 111 2.68 5.47 10.75
C ASN A 111 2.26 4.08 10.25
N SER A 112 0.97 3.75 10.27
CA SER A 112 0.49 2.46 9.81
C SER A 112 -0.89 2.58 9.18
N LEU A 113 -1.04 1.96 8.01
CA LEU A 113 -2.33 1.76 7.36
C LEU A 113 -2.63 0.27 7.33
N VAL A 114 -3.83 -0.10 7.77
CA VAL A 114 -4.35 -1.47 7.70
C VAL A 114 -5.73 -1.35 7.08
N SER A 115 -5.94 -1.96 5.92
CA SER A 115 -7.30 -2.13 5.40
C SER A 115 -7.98 -3.32 6.08
N TYR A 116 -9.26 -3.17 6.38
CA TYR A 116 -10.09 -4.25 6.89
C TYR A 116 -11.16 -4.56 5.85
N ASP A 117 -11.10 -5.76 5.28
CA ASP A 117 -12.16 -6.29 4.42
C ASP A 117 -13.02 -7.27 5.24
N ALA A 118 -14.30 -6.97 5.39
CA ALA A 118 -15.26 -7.82 6.09
C ALA A 118 -15.62 -9.09 5.30
N ALA A 119 -15.27 -9.17 4.02
CA ALA A 119 -15.55 -10.32 3.16
C ALA A 119 -14.54 -11.46 3.31
N LEU A 120 -13.40 -11.22 3.97
CA LEU A 120 -12.44 -12.29 4.28
C LEU A 120 -12.88 -13.00 5.57
N PRO A 121 -13.28 -14.28 5.53
CA PRO A 121 -13.57 -15.03 6.74
C PRO A 121 -12.29 -15.16 7.58
N CYS A 122 -12.24 -14.46 8.71
CA CYS A 122 -11.19 -14.65 9.71
C CYS A 122 -11.29 -16.06 10.30
N GLU A 123 -10.61 -17.04 9.72
CA GLU A 123 -10.54 -18.40 10.27
C GLU A 123 -9.52 -18.56 11.42
N SER A 124 -8.79 -17.52 11.83
CA SER A 124 -7.86 -17.62 12.97
C SER A 124 -8.50 -17.14 14.27
N ARG A 125 -8.60 -18.08 15.22
CA ARG A 125 -9.24 -17.97 16.54
C ARG A 125 -8.36 -17.30 17.60
N ASP A 126 -7.31 -16.58 17.20
CA ASP A 126 -6.45 -15.82 18.11
C ASP A 126 -6.61 -14.32 17.82
N SER A 127 -7.37 -13.69 18.69
CA SER A 127 -7.94 -12.37 18.60
C SER A 127 -6.89 -11.26 18.57
N PHE A 128 -6.61 -10.71 17.39
CA PHE A 128 -6.39 -9.28 17.27
C PHE A 128 -7.76 -8.63 17.06
N THR A 129 -8.48 -8.37 18.14
CA THR A 129 -9.63 -7.45 18.10
C THR A 129 -9.06 -6.03 18.17
N PRO A 130 -9.00 -5.28 17.06
CA PRO A 130 -8.64 -3.87 17.12
C PRO A 130 -9.60 -3.18 18.08
N THR A 131 -9.06 -2.30 18.92
CA THR A 131 -9.85 -1.57 19.90
C THR A 131 -10.92 -0.73 19.18
N ASN A 132 -12.03 -0.40 19.83
CA ASN A 132 -13.10 0.41 19.22
C ASN A 132 -12.58 1.73 18.59
N ARG A 133 -11.43 2.22 19.06
CA ARG A 133 -10.73 3.41 18.55
C ARG A 133 -10.10 3.23 17.16
N GLU A 134 -9.64 2.04 16.83
CA GLU A 134 -9.02 1.71 15.53
C GLU A 134 -10.10 1.41 14.47
N LYS A 135 -11.23 0.84 14.89
CA LYS A 135 -12.39 0.63 14.01
C LYS A 135 -13.07 1.95 13.62
N SER A 136 -13.16 2.92 14.55
CA SER A 136 -13.78 4.22 14.28
C SER A 136 -13.01 5.08 13.28
N PHE A 137 -11.68 4.96 13.21
CA PHE A 137 -10.84 5.84 12.38
C PHE A 137 -10.97 5.55 10.87
N LEU A 138 -11.23 4.30 10.49
CA LEU A 138 -11.38 3.89 9.08
C LEU A 138 -12.84 3.86 8.62
N TRP A 139 -13.81 3.56 9.49
CA TRP A 139 -15.22 3.40 9.08
C TRP A 139 -16.06 4.69 9.12
N GLN A 140 -15.75 5.67 9.98
CA GLN A 140 -16.55 6.92 10.03
C GLN A 140 -16.22 7.85 8.85
N ASN A 141 -14.95 8.06 8.52
CA ASN A 141 -14.56 8.99 7.45
C ASN A 141 -14.93 8.53 6.02
N ILE A 142 -15.17 7.23 5.81
CA ILE A 142 -15.60 6.70 4.50
C ILE A 142 -17.10 6.88 4.27
N ASN A 143 -17.93 6.90 5.33
CA ASN A 143 -19.38 7.00 5.19
C ASN A 143 -19.90 8.45 5.31
N ASP A 144 -19.13 9.37 5.88
CA ASP A 144 -19.54 10.77 6.03
C ASP A 144 -19.37 11.62 4.73
N ASN A 145 -18.83 11.03 3.65
CA ASN A 145 -18.63 11.66 2.35
C ASN A 145 -19.54 11.11 1.22
N LYS A 146 -20.65 10.44 1.56
CA LYS A 146 -21.75 10.11 0.63
C LYS A 146 -22.93 11.04 0.86
#